data_AF-A0A372NM94-F1
#
_entry.id   AF-A0A372NM94-F1
#
_cell.length_a   1.000
_cell.length_b   1.000
_cell.length_c   1.000
_cell.angle_alpha   90.00
_cell.angle_beta   90.00
_cell.angle_gamma   90.00
#
_symmetry.space_group_name_H-M   'P 1'
#
loop_
_entity.id
_entity.type
_entity.pdbx_description
1 polymer ?
#
loop_
_entity_poly.entity_id
_entity_poly.type
_entity_poly.pdbx_seq_one_letter_code
_entity_poly.pdbx_strand_id
1 'polypeptide(L)' 'MSERFEAHHEHRTYYFYIVSKEPEELKITMYNTPYTFIKQDHHWVNHPGNAMNMVEALIYAVILAAGY' A
#
# COMPACT_ATOMS: atom_id res chain seq x y z
N MET A 1 13.35 4.85 13.36
CA MET A 1 11.90 4.73 13.59
C MET A 1 11.26 4.73 12.22
N SER A 2 10.47 3.71 11.87
CA SER A 2 9.76 3.70 10.58
C SER A 2 8.69 4.79 10.60
N GLU A 3 8.73 5.70 9.63
CA GLU A 3 7.75 6.78 9.50
C GLU A 3 6.35 6.17 9.29
N ARG A 4 5.37 6.70 10.04
CA ARG A 4 3.97 6.25 9.95
C ARG A 4 3.22 7.10 8.95
N PHE A 5 2.66 6.46 7.95
CA PHE A 5 1.82 7.08 6.92
C PHE A 5 0.35 6.81 7.20
N GLU A 6 -0.50 7.63 6.61
CA GLU A 6 -1.95 7.47 6.66
C GLU A 6 -2.54 7.52 5.25
N ALA A 7 -3.45 6.59 4.97
CA ALA A 7 -4.26 6.57 3.76
C ALA A 7 -5.72 6.78 4.16
N HIS A 8 -6.40 7.65 3.43
CA HIS A 8 -7.82 7.94 3.66
C HIS A 8 -8.64 7.23 2.58
N HIS A 9 -9.55 6.37 3.00
CA HIS A 9 -10.46 5.68 2.10
C HIS A 9 -11.86 5.66 2.70
N GLU A 10 -12.83 6.13 1.92
CA GLU A 10 -14.21 6.41 2.35
C GLU A 10 -14.24 7.34 3.58
N HIS A 11 -14.64 6.80 4.75
CA HIS A 11 -14.73 7.52 6.01
C HIS A 11 -13.74 6.97 7.06
N ARG A 12 -12.68 6.29 6.61
CA ARG A 12 -11.70 5.62 7.48
C ARG A 12 -10.28 6.06 7.15
N THR A 13 -9.47 6.20 8.20
CA THR A 13 -8.03 6.44 8.12
C THR A 13 -7.29 5.15 8.42
N TYR A 14 -6.47 4.71 7.47
CA TYR A 14 -5.66 3.51 7.53
C TYR A 14 -4.21 3.89 7.77
N TYR A 15 -3.64 3.43 8.88
CA TYR A 15 -2.24 3.71 9.21
C TYR A 15 -1.33 2.57 8.76
N PHE A 16 -0.22 2.91 8.12
CA PHE A 16 0.74 1.94 7.63
C PHE A 16 2.17 2.46 7.74
N TYR A 17 3.12 1.54 7.58
CA TYR A 17 4.55 1.83 7.51
C TYR A 17 5.10 1.33 6.18
N ILE A 18 5.92 2.14 5.52
CA ILE A 18 6.65 1.70 4.33
C ILE A 18 7.80 0.81 4.78
N VAL A 19 7.90 -0.37 4.17
CA VAL A 19 8.98 -1.34 4.37
C VAL A 19 10.00 -1.23 3.24
N SER A 20 9.54 -1.10 1.99
CA SER A 20 10.38 -0.93 0.80
C SER A 20 9.63 -0.11 -0.25
N LYS A 21 10.32 0.78 -0.96
CA LYS A 21 9.75 1.66 -1.99
C LYS A 21 10.62 1.61 -3.24
N GLU A 22 10.17 0.86 -4.24
CA GLU A 22 10.84 0.70 -5.54
C GLU A 22 9.94 1.22 -6.68
N PRO A 23 10.46 1.58 -7.86
CA PRO A 23 9.65 2.16 -8.95
C PRO A 23 8.42 1.34 -9.38
N GLU A 24 8.50 0.01 -9.26
CA GLU A 24 7.46 -0.94 -9.68
C GLU A 24 6.92 -1.81 -8.53
N GLU A 25 7.42 -1.61 -7.30
CA GLU A 25 7.02 -2.39 -6.13
C GLU A 25 6.97 -1.51 -4.87
N LEU A 26 5.88 -1.58 -4.12
CA LEU A 26 5.75 -0.97 -2.80
C LEU A 26 5.44 -2.06 -1.77
N LYS A 27 6.25 -2.14 -0.73
CA LYS A 27 6.01 -3.03 0.42
C LYS A 27 5.62 -2.19 1.62
N ILE A 28 4.50 -2.50 2.25
CA ILE A 28 4.03 -1.85 3.46
C ILE A 28 3.69 -2.86 4.55
N THR A 29 3.62 -2.39 5.79
CA THR A 29 2.96 -3.10 6.89
C THR A 29 1.81 -2.26 7.40
N MET A 30 0.60 -2.83 7.39
CA MET A 30 -0.62 -2.21 7.91
C MET A 30 -1.20 -3.13 8.99
N TYR A 31 -1.31 -2.65 10.22
CA TYR A 31 -1.79 -3.44 11.38
C TYR A 31 -1.11 -4.83 11.51
N ASN A 32 0.22 -4.86 11.47
CA ASN A 32 1.05 -6.09 11.48
C ASN A 32 0.83 -7.05 10.30
N THR A 33 0.08 -6.64 9.29
CA THR A 33 -0.12 -7.41 8.05
C THR A 33 0.75 -6.83 6.95
N PRO A 34 1.68 -7.63 6.38
CA PRO A 34 2.49 -7.19 5.25
C PRO A 34 1.66 -7.19 3.97
N TYR A 35 1.80 -6.15 3.17
CA TYR A 35 1.23 -6.07 1.83
C TYR A 35 2.30 -5.62 0.84
N THR A 36 2.31 -6.30 -0.30
CA THR A 36 3.11 -5.91 -1.46
C THR A 36 2.17 -5.46 -2.57
N PHE A 37 2.46 -4.30 -3.16
CA PHE A 37 1.80 -3.80 -4.35
C PHE A 37 2.81 -3.75 -5.49
N ILE A 38 2.38 -4.14 -6.68
CA ILE A 38 3.21 -4.13 -7.88
C ILE A 38 2.54 -3.30 -8.97
N LYS A 39 3.36 -2.65 -9.79
CA LYS A 39 2.89 -1.87 -10.92
C LYS A 39 2.74 -2.78 -12.15
N GLN A 40 1.52 -2.89 -12.68
CA GLN A 40 1.18 -3.62 -13.91
C GLN A 40 0.42 -2.68 -14.85
N ASP A 41 0.86 -2.55 -16.09
CA ASP A 41 0.20 -1.70 -17.10
C ASP A 41 -0.12 -0.27 -16.60
N HIS A 42 0.82 0.32 -15.84
CA HIS A 42 0.70 1.63 -15.18
C HIS A 42 -0.25 1.69 -13.96
N HIS A 43 -0.84 0.59 -13.54
CA HIS A 43 -1.74 0.50 -12.39
C HIS A 43 -1.08 -0.25 -11.23
N TRP A 44 -1.38 0.15 -10.00
CA TRP A 44 -0.90 -0.55 -8.80
C TRP A 44 -1.90 -1.60 -8.37
N VAL A 45 -1.46 -2.85 -8.26
CA VAL A 45 -2.30 -4.00 -7.92
C VAL A 45 -1.72 -4.78 -6.75
N ASN A 46 -2.55 -5.60 -6.10
CA ASN A 46 -2.06 -6.54 -5.09
C ASN A 46 -1.05 -7.51 -5.71
N HIS A 47 0.06 -7.74 -5.02
CA HIS A 47 0.90 -8.87 -5.34
C HIS A 47 0.14 -10.19 -5.03
N PRO A 48 0.18 -11.20 -5.92
CA PRO A 48 -0.56 -12.46 -5.74
C PRO A 48 -0.16 -13.25 -4.49
N GLY A 49 1.01 -12.96 -3.92
CA GLY A 49 1.49 -13.54 -2.66
C GLY A 49 0.94 -12.90 -1.38
N ASN A 50 0.11 -11.84 -1.47
CA ASN A 50 -0.51 -11.26 -0.29
C ASN A 50 -1.53 -12.24 0.31
N ALA A 51 -1.55 -12.38 1.63
CA ALA A 51 -2.52 -13.25 2.32
C ALA A 51 -3.98 -12.76 2.15
N MET A 52 -4.16 -11.45 1.94
CA MET A 52 -5.44 -10.82 1.66
C MET A 52 -5.25 -9.73 0.60
N ASN A 53 -6.28 -9.50 -0.21
CA ASN A 53 -6.27 -8.42 -1.20
C ASN A 53 -6.89 -7.16 -0.61
N MET A 54 -6.22 -6.02 -0.79
CA MET A 54 -6.84 -4.72 -0.62
C MET A 54 -7.67 -4.38 -1.84
N VAL A 55 -8.76 -3.63 -1.62
CA VAL A 55 -9.53 -3.05 -2.71
C VAL A 55 -8.70 -1.99 -3.43
N GLU A 56 -8.88 -1.87 -4.75
CA GLU A 56 -8.07 -1.00 -5.60
C GLU A 56 -8.04 0.46 -5.13
N ALA A 57 -9.19 1.00 -4.70
CA ALA A 57 -9.28 2.37 -4.21
C ALA A 57 -8.45 2.62 -2.94
N LEU A 58 -8.30 1.62 -2.07
CA LEU A 58 -7.43 1.71 -0.90
C LEU A 58 -5.95 1.59 -1.29
N ILE A 59 -5.62 0.73 -2.26
CA ILE A 59 -4.25 0.66 -2.80
C ILE A 59 -3.85 2.03 -3.35
N TYR A 60 -4.72 2.64 -4.15
CA TYR A 60 -4.45 3.96 -4.71
C TYR A 60 -4.21 5.02 -3.62
N ALA A 61 -5.03 5.04 -2.56
CA ALA A 61 -4.84 5.94 -1.43
C ALA A 61 -3.48 5.71 -0.71
N VAL A 62 -3.07 4.45 -0.55
CA VAL A 62 -1.77 4.09 0.03
C VAL A 62 -0.61 4.54 -0.86
N ILE A 63 -0.72 4.33 -2.17
CA ILE A 63 0.29 4.70 -3.16
C ILE A 63 0.49 6.23 -3.19
N LEU A 64 -0.60 6.99 -3.20
CA LEU A 64 -0.56 8.45 -3.11
C LEU A 64 0.08 8.93 -1.80
N ALA A 65 -0.32 8.34 -0.67
CA ALA A 65 0.26 8.68 0.64
C ALA A 65 1.75 8.32 0.73
N ALA A 66 2.19 7.27 0.03
CA ALA A 66 3.59 6.90 -0.08
C ALA A 66 4.40 7.80 -1.03
N GLY A 67 3.75 8.70 -1.78
CA GLY A 67 4.37 9.66 -2.70
C GLY A 67 4.86 9.04 -4.01
N TYR A 68 3.99 8.26 -4.67
CA TYR A 68 4.15 7.83 -6.07
C TYR A 68 3.29 8.66 -7.03
#